data_AF-A0A8T3AKE3-F1
#
_entry.id   AF-A0A8T3AKE3-F1
#
_cell.length_a   1.000
_cell.length_b   1.000
_cell.length_c   1.000
_cell.angle_alpha   90.00
_cell.angle_beta   90.00
_cell.angle_gamma   90.00
#
_symmetry.space_group_name_H-M   'P 1'
#
loop_
_entity.id
_entity.type
_entity.pdbx_description
1 polymer ?
#
loop_
_entity_poly.entity_id
_entity_poly.type
_entity_poly.pdbx_seq_one_letter_code
_entity_poly.pdbx_strand_id
1 'polypeptide(L)'
;MHLERSLRGKFLLCCSKTLGSFWHLQKASYVDVTMKWKKDPSFDTIDILSKSRDLRSLISLKNIIIKESDQCLPISAVSKRGRELDVSGRVASFLRRYPAIFEEFTGPKYNLPWFRLTQEAIDIDKKEREIYLRRRPEIVGRLRRLILMSREKICP
;
A
#
# COMPACT_ATOMS: atom_id res chain seq x y z
N MET A 1 -7.75 -51.69 -16.12
CA MET A 1 -7.48 -50.28 -15.83
C MET A 1 -8.74 -49.66 -15.26
N HIS A 2 -8.61 -48.99 -14.11
CA HIS A 2 -9.46 -47.93 -13.54
C HIS A 2 -10.99 -48.02 -13.60
N LEU A 3 -11.75 -47.50 -12.65
CA LEU A 3 -11.59 -47.03 -11.28
C LEU A 3 -13.00 -46.48 -10.97
N GLU A 4 -13.54 -46.86 -9.81
CA GLU A 4 -14.52 -46.11 -9.00
C GLU A 4 -15.83 -45.57 -9.61
N ARG A 5 -16.88 -46.17 -9.07
CA ARG A 5 -18.19 -45.60 -8.75
C ARG A 5 -18.07 -44.15 -8.20
N SER A 6 -18.93 -43.24 -8.65
CA SER A 6 -19.49 -42.25 -7.73
C SER A 6 -20.84 -41.72 -8.20
N LEU A 7 -21.83 -41.96 -7.34
CA LEU A 7 -23.24 -41.64 -7.47
C LEU A 7 -23.44 -40.12 -7.57
N ARG A 8 -24.16 -39.66 -8.60
CA ARG A 8 -24.93 -38.42 -8.50
C ARG A 8 -26.38 -38.75 -8.75
N GLY A 9 -27.05 -39.04 -7.63
CA GLY A 9 -28.48 -39.15 -7.54
C GLY A 9 -29.15 -37.84 -7.94
N LYS A 10 -30.04 -37.97 -8.91
CA LYS A 10 -31.34 -37.32 -9.05
C LYS A 10 -31.65 -36.26 -7.98
N PHE A 11 -31.44 -34.99 -8.33
CA PHE A 11 -32.33 -33.94 -7.88
C PHE A 11 -33.31 -33.67 -9.02
N LEU A 12 -34.46 -34.33 -8.93
CA LEU A 12 -35.66 -33.96 -9.66
C LEU A 12 -36.11 -32.61 -9.12
N LEU A 13 -35.91 -31.54 -9.88
CA LEU A 13 -36.83 -30.40 -9.81
C LEU A 13 -37.67 -30.41 -11.07
N CYS A 14 -38.92 -30.84 -10.90
CA CYS A 14 -40.01 -30.51 -11.81
C CYS A 14 -40.10 -28.99 -11.95
N CYS A 15 -39.68 -28.44 -13.08
CA CYS A 15 -40.20 -27.16 -13.54
C CYS A 15 -41.45 -27.45 -14.38
N SER A 16 -42.60 -27.41 -13.71
CA SER A 16 -43.90 -27.26 -14.37
C SER A 16 -43.85 -26.02 -15.25
N LYS A 17 -44.17 -26.21 -16.53
CA LYS A 17 -44.27 -25.12 -17.51
C LYS A 17 -45.41 -24.20 -17.11
N THR A 18 -45.07 -23.01 -16.61
CA THR A 18 -45.96 -21.85 -16.62
C THR A 18 -45.18 -20.68 -17.20
N LEU A 19 -45.53 -20.35 -18.44
CA LEU A 19 -45.14 -19.14 -19.16
C LEU A 19 -45.68 -17.92 -18.39
N GLY A 20 -44.86 -16.91 -18.12
CA GLY A 20 -45.36 -15.58 -17.72
C GLY A 20 -44.63 -14.92 -16.55
N SER A 21 -43.42 -14.41 -16.80
CA SER A 21 -42.93 -13.10 -16.35
C SER A 21 -41.44 -13.04 -16.71
N PHE A 22 -41.13 -12.27 -17.75
CA PHE A 22 -39.76 -11.89 -18.06
C PHE A 22 -39.19 -11.20 -16.82
N TRP A 23 -38.30 -11.89 -16.09
CA TRP A 23 -37.45 -11.25 -15.11
C TRP A 23 -36.57 -10.27 -15.88
N HIS A 24 -37.00 -9.02 -15.99
CA HIS A 24 -36.16 -7.94 -16.47
C HIS A 24 -35.03 -7.78 -15.45
N LEU A 25 -33.92 -8.49 -15.68
CA LEU A 25 -32.67 -8.22 -15.00
C LEU A 25 -32.19 -6.86 -15.53
N GLN A 26 -32.70 -5.79 -14.96
CA GLN A 26 -32.31 -4.43 -15.33
C GLN A 26 -30.85 -4.24 -14.90
N LYS A 27 -29.93 -4.46 -15.84
CA LYS A 27 -28.51 -4.18 -15.65
C LYS A 27 -28.34 -2.66 -15.69
N ALA A 28 -28.43 -2.00 -14.54
CA ALA A 28 -28.00 -0.62 -14.41
C ALA A 28 -26.47 -0.60 -14.58
N SER A 29 -25.98 -0.19 -15.75
CA SER A 29 -24.58 0.16 -15.93
C SER A 29 -24.39 1.65 -15.70
N TYR A 30 -23.26 2.01 -15.10
CA TYR A 30 -22.76 3.38 -15.10
C TYR A 30 -22.54 3.80 -16.56
N VAL A 31 -23.52 4.47 -17.15
CA VAL A 31 -23.41 5.10 -18.46
C VAL A 31 -23.24 6.59 -18.20
N ASP A 32 -22.14 7.16 -18.66
CA ASP A 32 -21.86 8.60 -18.65
C ASP A 32 -21.71 9.25 -17.25
N VAL A 33 -20.97 8.59 -16.34
CA VAL A 33 -20.59 9.23 -15.07
C VAL A 33 -19.30 10.02 -15.25
N THR A 34 -19.45 11.35 -15.32
CA THR A 34 -18.33 12.28 -15.29
C THR A 34 -17.89 12.50 -13.84
N MET A 35 -16.80 11.83 -13.46
CA MET A 35 -16.22 11.98 -12.13
C MET A 35 -15.39 13.26 -12.11
N LYS A 36 -15.89 14.30 -11.45
CA LYS A 36 -15.11 15.52 -11.23
C LYS A 36 -13.99 15.20 -10.24
N TRP A 37 -12.75 15.28 -10.69
CA TRP A 37 -11.59 15.22 -9.80
C TRP A 37 -11.73 16.31 -8.75
N LYS A 38 -11.91 15.91 -7.50
CA LYS A 38 -11.91 16.85 -6.38
C LYS A 38 -10.46 17.23 -6.13
N LYS A 39 -10.12 18.48 -6.43
CA LYS A 39 -8.84 19.07 -6.07
C LYS A 39 -8.83 19.25 -4.54
N ASP A 40 -7.79 18.77 -3.87
CA ASP A 40 -7.64 18.92 -2.43
C ASP A 40 -6.53 19.98 -2.20
N PRO A 41 -6.91 21.24 -1.93
CA PRO A 41 -5.96 22.36 -1.93
C PRO A 41 -4.84 22.18 -0.90
N SER A 42 -5.10 21.42 0.17
CA SER A 42 -4.14 21.13 1.22
C SER A 42 -3.01 20.19 0.78
N PHE A 43 -3.21 19.40 -0.28
CA PHE A 43 -2.19 18.47 -0.82
C PHE A 43 -1.63 18.93 -2.17
N ASP A 44 -2.39 19.72 -2.92
CA ASP A 44 -2.01 20.19 -4.26
C ASP A 44 -1.16 21.48 -4.27
N THR A 45 -0.58 21.87 -3.12
CA THR A 45 0.34 23.01 -3.07
C THR A 45 1.72 22.65 -3.64
N ILE A 46 2.36 23.60 -4.30
CA ILE A 46 3.67 23.43 -4.96
C ILE A 46 4.74 22.96 -3.95
N ASP A 47 4.66 23.42 -2.71
CA ASP A 47 5.58 23.03 -1.63
C ASP A 47 5.46 21.55 -1.26
N ILE A 48 4.24 21.00 -1.26
CA ILE A 48 4.00 19.59 -0.97
C ILE A 48 4.43 18.73 -2.15
N LEU A 49 4.12 19.17 -3.38
CA LEU A 49 4.51 18.47 -4.60
C LEU A 49 6.03 18.44 -4.80
N SER A 50 6.74 19.51 -4.45
CA SER A 50 8.21 19.54 -4.52
C SER A 50 8.84 18.59 -3.50
N LYS A 51 8.35 18.59 -2.25
CA LYS A 51 8.77 17.65 -1.20
C LYS A 51 8.35 16.20 -1.49
N SER A 52 7.31 15.99 -2.29
CA SER A 52 6.80 14.66 -2.62
C SER A 52 7.80 13.79 -3.37
N ARG A 53 8.73 14.40 -4.12
CA ARG A 53 9.80 13.68 -4.83
C ARG A 53 10.70 12.93 -3.86
N ASP A 54 11.01 13.56 -2.74
CA ASP A 54 11.88 13.01 -1.70
C ASP A 54 11.13 12.01 -0.78
N LEU A 55 9.79 12.05 -0.74
CA LEU A 55 8.98 11.17 0.12
C LEU A 55 9.19 9.69 -0.18
N ARG A 56 9.34 9.31 -1.45
CA ARG A 56 9.56 7.92 -1.82
C ARG A 56 10.87 7.38 -1.23
N SER A 57 11.93 8.16 -1.35
CA SER A 57 13.24 7.87 -0.77
C SER A 57 13.17 7.82 0.76
N LEU A 58 12.47 8.77 1.38
CA LEU A 58 12.25 8.82 2.83
C LEU A 58 11.54 7.56 3.36
N ILE A 59 10.44 7.18 2.73
CA ILE A 59 9.65 5.99 3.12
C ILE A 59 10.48 4.72 2.93
N SER A 60 11.23 4.63 1.83
CA SER A 60 12.11 3.50 1.56
C SER A 60 13.20 3.37 2.64
N LEU A 61 13.87 4.48 2.98
CA LEU A 61 14.86 4.54 4.04
C LEU A 61 14.28 4.14 5.40
N LYS A 62 13.13 4.71 5.77
CA LYS A 62 12.39 4.34 6.99
C LYS A 62 12.17 2.84 7.06
N ASN A 63 11.65 2.25 5.98
CA ASN A 63 11.34 0.82 5.91
C ASN A 63 12.59 -0.07 6.01
N ILE A 64 13.74 0.36 5.50
CA ILE A 64 15.00 -0.39 5.63
C ILE A 64 15.48 -0.33 7.10
N ILE A 65 15.45 0.84 7.73
CA ILE A 65 15.87 0.99 9.13
C ILE A 65 14.99 0.16 10.06
N ILE A 66 13.66 0.15 9.86
CA ILE A 66 12.71 -0.63 10.67
C ILE A 66 12.93 -2.15 10.51
N LYS A 67 13.39 -2.60 9.34
CA LYS A 67 13.67 -4.03 9.09
C LYS A 67 14.94 -4.51 9.77
N GLU A 68 15.87 -3.61 10.10
CA GLU A 68 17.11 -3.95 10.79
C GLU A 68 16.83 -4.20 12.27
N SER A 69 17.49 -5.21 12.87
CA SER A 69 17.27 -5.58 14.29
C SER A 69 17.58 -4.44 15.25
N ASP A 70 18.60 -3.66 14.93
CA ASP A 70 19.15 -2.65 15.82
C ASP A 70 18.50 -1.27 15.59
N GLN A 71 17.56 -1.16 14.65
CA GLN A 71 16.88 0.09 14.25
C GLN A 71 17.86 1.23 13.90
N CYS A 72 19.07 0.85 13.53
CA CYS A 72 20.20 1.72 13.28
C CYS A 72 20.97 1.22 12.06
N LEU A 73 21.48 2.14 11.24
CA LEU A 73 22.26 1.80 10.06
C LEU A 73 23.52 2.67 9.93
N PRO A 74 24.70 2.08 9.65
CA PRO A 74 25.87 2.87 9.27
C PRO A 74 25.65 3.49 7.89
N ILE A 75 26.20 4.68 7.68
CA ILE A 75 26.13 5.38 6.39
C ILE A 75 26.61 4.52 5.20
N SER A 76 27.59 3.65 5.43
CA SER A 76 28.14 2.76 4.41
C SER A 76 27.12 1.73 3.93
N ALA A 77 26.27 1.22 4.81
CA ALA A 77 25.19 0.30 4.46
C ALA A 77 24.10 1.02 3.67
N VAL A 78 23.75 2.25 4.07
CA VAL A 78 22.74 3.04 3.36
C VAL A 78 23.25 3.46 1.98
N SER A 79 24.51 3.87 1.87
CA SER A 79 25.13 4.26 0.61
C SER A 79 25.20 3.12 -0.40
N LYS A 80 25.44 1.87 0.04
CA LYS A 80 25.40 0.69 -0.82
C LYS A 80 24.02 0.49 -1.47
N ARG A 81 22.96 0.84 -0.75
CA ARG A 81 21.56 0.76 -1.22
C ARG A 81 21.09 2.04 -1.91
N GLY A 82 21.98 3.02 -2.14
CA GLY A 82 21.62 4.32 -2.70
C GLY A 82 20.87 4.26 -4.04
N ARG A 83 21.15 3.25 -4.88
CA ARG A 83 20.43 3.01 -6.14
C ARG A 83 18.98 2.56 -5.95
N GLU A 84 18.67 1.83 -4.88
CA GLU A 84 17.30 1.40 -4.55
C GLU A 84 16.47 2.55 -3.95
N LEU A 85 17.15 3.54 -3.39
CA LEU A 85 16.56 4.62 -2.62
C LEU A 85 16.21 5.85 -3.45
N ASP A 86 16.57 5.88 -4.74
CA ASP A 86 16.35 7.00 -5.68
C ASP A 86 16.68 8.37 -5.05
N VAL A 87 17.75 8.42 -4.25
CA VAL A 87 18.10 9.62 -3.48
C VAL A 87 18.72 10.64 -4.41
N SER A 88 18.15 11.85 -4.46
CA SER A 88 18.74 12.99 -5.14
C SER A 88 19.98 13.49 -4.37
N GLY A 89 21.16 12.95 -4.69
CA GLY A 89 22.45 13.39 -4.17
C GLY A 89 23.10 12.45 -3.14
N ARG A 90 23.96 13.01 -2.27
CA ARG A 90 24.64 12.24 -1.22
C ARG A 90 23.66 11.84 -0.12
N VAL A 91 23.57 10.54 0.15
CA VAL A 91 22.72 9.95 1.19
C VAL A 91 22.89 10.62 2.56
N ALA A 92 24.13 10.95 2.95
CA ALA A 92 24.42 11.65 4.21
C ALA A 92 23.70 13.00 4.30
N SER A 93 23.82 13.80 3.25
CA SER A 93 23.24 15.15 3.17
C SER A 93 21.73 15.09 3.12
N PHE A 94 21.18 14.04 2.51
CA PHE A 94 19.75 13.79 2.48
C PHE A 94 19.19 13.49 3.87
N LEU A 95 19.82 12.57 4.61
CA LEU A 95 19.39 12.23 5.97
C LEU A 95 19.46 13.44 6.91
N ARG A 96 20.53 14.24 6.81
CA ARG A 96 20.70 15.48 7.59
C ARG A 96 19.68 16.58 7.27
N ARG A 97 19.01 16.52 6.12
CA ARG A 97 17.95 17.48 5.76
C ARG A 97 16.67 17.24 6.57
N TYR A 98 16.48 16.05 7.13
CA TYR A 98 15.26 15.63 7.82
C TYR A 98 15.54 15.17 9.27
N PRO A 99 15.99 16.08 10.16
CA PRO A 99 16.34 15.74 11.55
C PRO A 99 15.12 15.31 12.40
N ALA A 100 13.91 15.68 11.99
CA ALA A 100 12.69 15.24 12.66
C ALA A 100 12.44 13.73 12.54
N ILE A 101 12.98 13.09 11.49
CA ILE A 101 12.77 11.68 11.20
C ILE A 101 14.03 10.87 11.54
N PHE A 102 15.20 11.39 11.21
CA PHE A 102 16.47 10.69 11.38
C PHE A 102 17.38 11.41 12.37
N GLU A 103 17.97 10.64 13.26
CA GLU A 103 18.97 11.09 14.21
C GLU A 103 20.33 10.50 13.83
N GLU A 104 21.34 11.37 13.74
CA GLU A 104 22.73 10.98 13.47
C GLU A 104 23.44 10.72 14.81
N PHE A 105 24.14 9.58 14.91
CA PHE A 105 24.95 9.22 16.06
C PHE A 105 26.30 8.63 15.61
N THR A 106 27.31 8.75 16.46
CA THR A 106 28.62 8.15 16.18
C THR A 106 28.62 6.68 16.57
N GLY A 107 28.94 5.82 15.61
CA GLY A 107 28.97 4.38 15.86
C GLY A 107 30.15 3.97 16.74
N PRO A 108 30.04 2.83 17.47
CA PRO A 108 31.10 2.32 18.34
C PRO A 108 32.33 1.82 17.56
N LYS A 109 32.21 1.62 16.24
CA LYS A 109 33.29 1.15 15.37
C LYS A 109 33.58 2.17 14.28
N TYR A 110 34.86 2.50 14.13
CA TYR A 110 35.43 3.32 13.04
C TYR A 110 34.99 4.80 12.99
N ASN A 111 34.35 5.34 14.03
CA ASN A 111 33.86 6.73 14.08
C ASN A 111 33.05 7.15 12.85
N LEU A 112 32.38 6.19 12.20
CA LEU A 112 31.51 6.47 11.07
C LEU A 112 30.16 6.99 11.59
N PRO A 113 29.47 7.85 10.81
CA PRO A 113 28.14 8.28 11.17
C PRO A 113 27.15 7.15 10.96
N TRP A 114 26.35 6.89 11.99
CA TRP A 114 25.23 5.99 11.98
C TRP A 114 23.95 6.82 12.06
N PHE A 115 22.88 6.26 11.51
CA PHE A 115 21.57 6.89 11.49
C PHE A 115 20.56 5.95 12.12
N ARG A 116 19.71 6.50 12.97
CA ARG A 116 18.54 5.83 13.54
C ARG A 116 17.29 6.66 13.30
N LEU A 117 16.13 6.04 13.43
CA LEU A 117 14.87 6.77 13.47
C LEU A 117 14.69 7.43 14.84
N THR A 118 14.16 8.65 14.83
CA THR A 118 13.75 9.34 16.06
C THR A 118 12.58 8.59 16.72
N GLN A 119 12.48 8.65 18.04
CA GLN A 119 11.37 8.01 18.78
C GLN A 119 9.99 8.45 18.28
N GLU A 120 9.83 9.74 17.99
CA GLU A 120 8.59 10.28 17.41
C GLU A 120 8.22 9.59 16.08
N ALA A 121 9.21 9.37 15.21
CA ALA A 121 9.00 8.72 13.92
C ALA A 121 8.63 7.23 14.09
N ILE A 122 9.24 6.56 15.07
CA ILE A 122 8.91 5.17 15.43
C ILE A 122 7.47 5.08 15.94
N ASP A 123 7.04 6.02 16.78
CA ASP A 123 5.67 6.01 17.31
C ASP A 123 4.62 6.32 16.25
N ILE A 124 4.94 7.20 15.29
CA ILE A 124 4.10 7.44 14.12
C ILE A 124 3.98 6.16 13.28
N ASP A 125 5.08 5.44 13.03
CA ASP A 125 5.04 4.19 12.26
C ASP A 125 4.17 3.12 12.95
N LYS A 126 4.28 2.99 14.28
CA LYS A 126 3.43 2.06 15.05
C LYS A 126 1.95 2.42 14.91
N LYS A 127 1.60 3.70 15.04
CA LYS A 127 0.21 4.19 14.88
C LYS A 127 -0.30 3.95 13.47
N GLU A 128 0.52 4.25 12.45
CA GLU A 128 0.20 4.00 11.05
C GLU A 128 -0.12 2.51 10.82
N ARG A 129 0.73 1.63 11.34
CA ARG A 129 0.58 0.18 11.22
C ARG A 129 -0.66 -0.33 11.94
N GLU A 130 -0.95 0.17 13.14
CA GLU A 130 -2.15 -0.18 13.91
C GLU A 130 -3.42 0.19 13.14
N ILE A 131 -3.49 1.44 12.66
CA ILE A 131 -4.63 1.94 11.88
C ILE A 131 -4.80 1.12 10.60
N TYR A 132 -3.70 0.83 9.91
CA TYR A 132 -3.70 0.01 8.71
C TYR A 132 -4.28 -1.38 8.98
N LEU A 133 -3.80 -2.08 10.03
CA LEU A 133 -4.28 -3.41 10.38
C LEU A 133 -5.77 -3.40 10.74
N ARG A 134 -6.22 -2.38 11.49
CA ARG A 134 -7.63 -2.20 11.86
C ARG A 134 -8.53 -1.97 10.64
N ARG A 135 -8.08 -1.18 9.66
CA ARG A 135 -8.86 -0.84 8.44
C ARG A 135 -8.68 -1.84 7.30
N ARG A 136 -7.64 -2.69 7.34
CA ARG A 136 -7.36 -3.71 6.32
C ARG A 136 -8.60 -4.52 5.88
N PRO A 137 -9.44 -5.07 6.77
CA PRO A 137 -10.63 -5.82 6.35
C PRO A 137 -11.64 -4.95 5.59
N GLU A 138 -11.83 -3.70 6.00
CA GLU A 138 -12.71 -2.75 5.32
C GLU A 138 -12.19 -2.44 3.91
N ILE A 139 -10.89 -2.13 3.79
CA ILE A 139 -10.23 -1.83 2.51
C ILE A 139 -10.37 -3.02 1.55
N VAL A 140 -10.06 -4.23 2.02
CA VAL A 140 -10.18 -5.46 1.22
C VAL A 140 -11.64 -5.72 0.83
N GLY A 141 -12.59 -5.50 1.74
CA GLY A 141 -14.02 -5.65 1.45
C GLY A 141 -14.51 -4.67 0.38
N ARG A 142 -14.08 -3.41 0.46
CA ARG A 142 -14.40 -2.36 -0.53
C ARG A 142 -13.79 -2.69 -1.89
N LEU A 143 -12.52 -3.09 -1.92
CA LEU A 143 -11.83 -3.50 -3.15
C LEU A 143 -12.53 -4.71 -3.79
N ARG A 144 -12.88 -5.73 -2.99
CA ARG A 144 -13.61 -6.90 -3.47
C ARG A 144 -14.97 -6.52 -4.06
N ARG A 145 -15.70 -5.60 -3.43
CA ARG A 145 -16.99 -5.11 -3.96
C ARG A 145 -16.80 -4.36 -5.29
N LEU A 146 -15.79 -3.49 -5.40
CA LEU A 146 -15.47 -2.79 -6.64
C LEU A 146 -15.14 -3.77 -7.77
N ILE A 147 -14.31 -4.77 -7.51
CA ILE A 147 -13.96 -5.82 -8.47
C ILE A 147 -15.21 -6.60 -8.90
N LEU A 148 -16.07 -6.99 -7.96
CA LEU A 148 -17.30 -7.75 -8.28
C LEU A 148 -18.34 -6.92 -9.06
N MET A 149 -18.32 -5.59 -8.92
CA MET A 149 -19.18 -4.68 -9.68
C MET A 149 -18.62 -4.34 -11.07
N SER A 150 -17.33 -4.62 -11.32
CA SER A 150 -16.70 -4.48 -12.64
C SER A 150 -17.12 -5.64 -13.55
N ARG A 151 -17.47 -5.32 -14.81
CA ARG A 151 -17.90 -6.31 -15.82
C ARG A 151 -16.83 -7.37 -16.10
N GLU A 152 -15.57 -6.98 -16.03
CA GLU A 152 -14.42 -7.85 -16.32
C GLU A 152 -13.78 -8.44 -15.06
N LYS A 153 -14.31 -8.13 -13.86
CA LYS A 153 -13.69 -8.46 -12.57
C LYS A 153 -12.24 -7.97 -12.46
N ILE A 154 -11.95 -6.84 -13.11
CA ILE A 154 -10.65 -6.17 -13.10
C ILE A 154 -10.89 -4.73 -12.63
N CYS A 155 -9.99 -4.22 -11.79
CA CYS A 155 -9.93 -2.79 -11.49
C CYS A 155 -9.18 -2.08 -12.64
N PRO A 156 -9.75 -1.02 -13.24
CA PRO A 156 -9.03 -0.20 -14.22
C PRO A 156 -7.81 0.49 -13.60
#